data_AF-A0A976JEL7-F1
#
_entry.id   AF-A0A976JEL7-F1
#
_cell.length_a   1.000
_cell.length_b   1.000
_cell.length_c   1.000
_cell.angle_alpha   90.00
_cell.angle_beta   90.00
_cell.angle_gamma   90.00
#
_symmetry.space_group_name_H-M   'P 1'
#
loop_
_entity.id
_entity.type
_entity.pdbx_description
1 polymer ?
#
loop_
_entity_poly.entity_id
_entity_poly.type
_entity_poly.pdbx_seq_one_letter_code
_entity_poly.pdbx_strand_id
1 'polypeptide(L)'
;EALTLLVGASWPGNIRQLQNVVAQTCVLASGPIIPASLVKKALRTDVEPLQTLSVAREQFERDYLIKLLQMTEGNVTKAADLAGRNRTELYKLFSKYGLNPELFRQTGDAAE
;
A
#
# COMPACT_ATOMS: atom_id res chain seq x y z
N GLU A 1 7.42 -0.32 -28.09
CA GLU A 1 7.56 -0.05 -26.63
C GLU A 1 6.23 0.00 -25.89
N ALA A 2 5.32 0.94 -26.20
CA ALA A 2 4.01 1.05 -25.54
C ALA A 2 3.21 -0.27 -25.59
N LEU A 3 3.18 -0.89 -26.77
CA LEU A 3 2.48 -2.16 -27.01
C LEU A 3 3.12 -3.32 -26.23
N THR A 4 4.45 -3.35 -26.13
CA THR A 4 5.21 -4.34 -25.35
C THR A 4 4.83 -4.28 -23.86
N LEU A 5 4.59 -3.09 -23.33
CA LEU A 5 4.15 -2.91 -21.94
C LEU A 5 2.73 -3.44 -21.71
N LEU A 6 1.82 -3.23 -22.66
CA LEU A 6 0.45 -3.77 -22.57
C LEU A 6 0.43 -5.29 -22.67
N VAL A 7 1.26 -5.87 -23.53
CA VAL A 7 1.36 -7.33 -23.69
C VAL A 7 2.02 -7.99 -22.48
N GLY A 8 3.01 -7.33 -21.86
CA GLY A 8 3.72 -7.86 -20.69
C GLY A 8 3.05 -7.62 -19.34
N ALA A 9 1.97 -6.85 -19.28
CA ALA A 9 1.25 -6.58 -18.03
C ALA A 9 0.44 -7.81 -17.59
N SER A 10 0.48 -8.11 -16.29
CA SER A 10 -0.49 -9.02 -15.69
C SER A 10 -1.80 -8.25 -15.55
N TRP A 11 -2.89 -8.72 -16.16
CA TRP A 11 -4.20 -8.06 -16.17
C TRP A 11 -5.15 -8.71 -15.15
N PRO A 12 -5.09 -8.41 -13.83
CA PRO A 12 -5.90 -9.12 -12.84
C PRO A 12 -7.40 -8.81 -13.01
N GLY A 13 -7.72 -7.65 -13.59
CA GLY A 13 -9.08 -7.25 -13.95
C GLY A 13 -9.53 -7.70 -15.34
N ASN A 14 -8.82 -8.64 -15.97
CA ASN A 14 -9.09 -9.16 -17.31
C ASN A 14 -9.21 -8.04 -18.37
N ILE A 15 -10.03 -8.28 -19.40
CA ILE A 15 -10.26 -7.37 -20.54
C ILE A 15 -10.78 -6.00 -20.10
N ARG A 16 -11.55 -5.92 -19.00
CA ARG A 16 -12.09 -4.65 -18.49
C ARG A 16 -10.97 -3.70 -18.06
N GLN A 17 -9.92 -4.22 -17.42
CA GLN A 17 -8.77 -3.41 -17.02
C GLN A 17 -7.98 -2.93 -18.23
N LEU A 18 -7.78 -3.81 -19.24
CA LEU A 18 -7.14 -3.42 -20.50
C LEU A 18 -7.92 -2.30 -21.18
N GLN A 19 -9.25 -2.41 -21.28
CA GLN A 19 -10.10 -1.35 -21.84
C GLN A 19 -9.97 -0.03 -21.08
N ASN A 20 -9.97 -0.06 -19.74
CA ASN A 20 -9.83 1.14 -18.93
C ASN A 20 -8.47 1.82 -19.14
N VAL A 21 -7.39 1.05 -19.14
CA VAL A 21 -6.03 1.56 -19.38
C VAL A 21 -5.92 2.15 -20.78
N VAL A 22 -6.43 1.46 -21.81
CA VAL A 22 -6.42 1.97 -23.18
C VAL A 22 -7.25 3.26 -23.28
N ALA A 23 -8.48 3.28 -22.76
CA ALA A 23 -9.34 4.45 -22.76
C ALA A 23 -8.67 5.65 -22.06
N GLN A 24 -8.09 5.44 -20.87
CA GLN A 24 -7.35 6.47 -20.14
C GLN A 24 -6.18 7.00 -20.97
N THR A 25 -5.39 6.12 -21.59
CA THR A 25 -4.26 6.56 -22.42
C THR A 25 -4.69 7.30 -23.69
N CYS A 26 -5.82 6.92 -24.30
CA CYS A 26 -6.39 7.64 -25.43
C CYS A 26 -6.88 9.04 -25.04
N VAL A 27 -7.52 9.19 -23.88
CA VAL A 27 -7.97 10.49 -23.35
C VAL A 27 -6.80 11.41 -23.05
N LEU A 28 -5.69 10.87 -22.55
CA LEU A 28 -4.51 11.64 -22.15
C LEU A 28 -3.52 11.89 -23.30
N ALA A 29 -3.64 11.17 -24.41
CA ALA A 29 -2.75 11.33 -25.55
C ALA A 29 -3.08 12.63 -26.29
N SER A 30 -2.10 13.53 -26.40
CA SER A 30 -2.25 14.80 -27.12
C SER A 30 -1.98 14.68 -28.63
N GLY A 31 -1.70 13.48 -29.14
CA GLY A 31 -1.31 13.25 -30.54
C GLY A 31 -1.70 11.85 -31.04
N PRO A 32 -1.42 11.54 -32.32
CA PRO A 32 -1.88 10.32 -32.97
C PRO A 32 -1.19 9.05 -32.47
N ILE A 33 -0.08 9.18 -31.74
CA ILE A 33 0.71 8.06 -31.21
C ILE A 33 0.75 8.18 -29.70
N ILE A 34 0.31 7.13 -29.00
CA ILE A 34 0.37 7.06 -27.54
C ILE A 34 1.81 6.75 -27.12
N PRO A 35 2.48 7.67 -26.38
CA PRO A 35 3.83 7.42 -25.89
C PRO A 35 3.83 6.34 -24.80
N ALA A 36 4.90 5.55 -24.75
CA ALA A 36 5.06 4.48 -23.76
C ALA A 36 5.03 4.99 -22.31
N SER A 37 5.41 6.25 -22.07
CA SER A 37 5.36 6.90 -20.75
C SER A 37 3.94 7.02 -20.22
N LEU A 38 2.95 7.32 -21.07
CA LEU A 38 1.54 7.38 -20.68
C LEU A 38 1.00 6.00 -20.33
N VAL A 39 1.37 4.98 -21.11
CA VAL A 39 1.01 3.58 -20.81
C VAL A 39 1.62 3.14 -19.47
N LYS A 40 2.90 3.43 -19.21
CA LYS A 40 3.52 3.15 -17.90
C LYS A 40 2.79 3.83 -16.75
N LYS A 41 2.33 5.08 -16.94
CA LYS A 41 1.59 5.82 -15.92
C LYS A 41 0.20 5.23 -15.66
N ALA A 42 -0.51 4.85 -16.72
CA ALA A 42 -1.82 4.22 -16.62
C ALA A 42 -1.74 2.82 -15.99
N LEU A 43 -0.73 2.02 -16.34
CA LEU A 43 -0.44 0.74 -15.70
C LEU A 43 -0.05 0.89 -14.22
N ARG A 44 0.71 1.93 -13.84
CA ARG A 44 1.01 2.21 -12.43
C ARG A 44 -0.21 2.66 -11.63
N THR A 45 -1.27 3.10 -12.31
CA THR A 45 -2.57 3.40 -11.68
C THR A 45 -3.37 2.10 -11.60
N ASP A 46 -2.69 0.98 -11.32
CA ASP A 46 -3.33 -0.28 -11.03
C ASP A 46 -4.31 -0.03 -9.88
N VAL A 47 -5.58 -0.13 -10.25
CA VAL A 47 -6.63 -0.54 -9.35
C VAL A 47 -6.11 -1.85 -8.77
N GLU A 48 -5.53 -1.81 -7.58
CA GLU A 48 -5.27 -3.03 -6.83
C GLU A 48 -6.55 -3.86 -6.93
N PRO A 49 -6.45 -5.15 -7.31
CA PRO A 49 -7.64 -5.99 -7.42
C PRO A 49 -8.45 -5.77 -6.16
N LEU A 50 -9.72 -5.33 -6.28
CA LEU A 50 -10.55 -4.94 -5.15
C LEU A 50 -10.46 -6.04 -4.11
N GLN A 51 -9.61 -5.82 -3.11
CA GLN A 51 -9.40 -6.76 -2.05
C GLN A 51 -10.72 -6.85 -1.32
N THR A 52 -11.03 -8.02 -0.75
CA THR A 52 -12.19 -8.11 0.11
C THR A 52 -12.05 -7.06 1.22
N LEU A 53 -13.16 -6.48 1.68
CA LEU A 53 -13.13 -5.50 2.76
C LEU A 53 -12.34 -6.01 3.98
N SER A 54 -12.37 -7.33 4.21
CA SER A 54 -11.57 -8.00 5.23
C SER A 54 -10.07 -7.82 5.01
N VAL A 55 -9.57 -8.14 3.82
CA VAL A 55 -8.13 -8.08 3.50
C VAL A 55 -7.64 -6.62 3.46
N ALA A 56 -8.42 -5.71 2.87
CA ALA A 56 -8.07 -4.29 2.85
C ALA A 56 -7.99 -3.69 4.26
N ARG A 57 -8.93 -4.06 5.14
CA ARG A 57 -8.92 -3.64 6.54
C ARG A 57 -7.73 -4.24 7.29
N GLU A 58 -7.39 -5.49 7.03
CA GLU A 58 -6.26 -6.17 7.65
C GLU A 58 -4.94 -5.51 7.30
N GLN A 59 -4.74 -5.20 6.01
CA GLN A 59 -3.56 -4.51 5.52
C GLN A 59 -3.47 -3.09 6.10
N PHE A 60 -4.57 -2.34 6.09
CA PHE A 60 -4.63 -1.01 6.69
C PHE A 60 -4.31 -1.03 8.19
N GLU A 61 -4.91 -1.95 8.94
CA GLU A 61 -4.66 -2.09 10.38
C GLU A 61 -3.19 -2.42 10.65
N ARG A 62 -2.58 -3.32 9.88
CA ARG A 62 -1.16 -3.64 9.99
C ARG A 62 -0.27 -2.44 9.71
N ASP A 63 -0.50 -1.73 8.61
CA ASP A 63 0.30 -0.57 8.21
C ASP A 63 0.17 0.59 9.19
N TYR A 64 -1.04 0.79 9.74
CA TYR A 64 -1.28 1.76 10.79
C TYR A 64 -0.48 1.44 12.06
N LEU A 65 -0.48 0.18 12.51
CA LEU A 65 0.25 -0.24 13.72
C LEU A 65 1.76 -0.13 13.54
N ILE A 66 2.30 -0.42 12.35
CA ILE A 66 3.72 -0.23 12.05
C ILE A 66 4.09 1.25 12.15
N LYS A 67 3.32 2.15 11.50
CA LYS A 67 3.57 3.60 11.58
C LYS A 67 3.47 4.12 13.01
N LEU A 68 2.49 3.64 13.76
CA LEU A 68 2.30 3.99 15.16
C LEU A 68 3.51 3.58 16.02
N LEU A 69 4.02 2.36 15.84
CA LEU A 69 5.21 1.88 16.54
C LEU A 69 6.49 2.62 16.13
N GLN A 70 6.62 2.99 14.85
CA GLN A 70 7.73 3.82 14.37
C GLN A 70 7.71 5.22 14.99
N MET A 71 6.55 5.88 15.02
CA MET A 71 6.40 7.22 15.61
C MET A 71 6.60 7.25 17.12
N THR A 72 6.39 6.12 17.79
CA THR A 72 6.48 6.00 19.24
C THR A 72 7.73 5.24 19.71
N GLU A 73 8.63 4.88 18.79
CA GLU A 73 9.88 4.15 19.08
C GLU A 73 9.64 2.87 19.91
N GLY A 74 8.56 2.16 19.60
CA GLY A 74 8.18 0.95 20.36
C GLY A 74 7.59 1.23 21.76
N ASN A 75 7.30 2.49 22.11
CA ASN A 75 6.63 2.84 23.35
C ASN A 75 5.11 2.61 23.26
N VAL A 76 4.69 1.41 23.69
CA VAL A 76 3.28 0.98 23.69
C VAL A 76 2.36 1.91 24.50
N THR A 77 2.88 2.59 25.52
CA THR A 77 2.11 3.58 26.27
C THR A 77 1.72 4.76 25.40
N LYS A 78 2.72 5.39 24.76
CA LYS A 78 2.49 6.53 23.87
C LYS A 78 1.66 6.13 22.66
N ALA A 79 1.86 4.90 22.15
CA ALA A 79 1.05 4.34 21.07
C ALA A 79 -0.42 4.20 21.46
N ALA A 80 -0.71 3.76 22.69
CA ALA A 80 -2.07 3.64 23.21
C ALA A 80 -2.77 4.98 23.35
N ASP A 81 -2.07 5.98 23.89
CA ASP A 81 -2.60 7.33 24.03
C ASP A 81 -2.87 7.97 22.65
N LEU A 82 -1.95 7.78 21.69
CA LEU A 82 -2.07 8.33 20.34
C LEU A 82 -3.15 7.62 19.50
N ALA A 83 -3.32 6.31 19.68
CA ALA A 83 -4.37 5.54 19.02
C ALA A 83 -5.74 5.67 19.70
N GLY A 84 -5.82 6.29 20.89
CA GLY A 84 -7.04 6.39 21.68
C GLY A 84 -7.59 5.03 22.12
N ARG A 85 -6.70 4.04 22.34
CA ARG A 85 -7.07 2.66 22.66
C ARG A 85 -6.36 2.17 23.91
N ASN A 86 -6.92 1.13 24.53
CA ASN A 86 -6.29 0.53 25.70
C ASN A 86 -5.04 -0.28 25.29
N ARG A 87 -3.97 -0.20 26.09
CA ARG A 87 -2.72 -0.96 25.89
C ARG A 87 -2.98 -2.46 25.70
N THR A 88 -3.90 -3.04 26.47
CA THR A 88 -4.22 -4.48 26.38
C THR A 88 -4.81 -4.85 25.02
N GLU A 89 -5.59 -3.97 24.40
CA GLU A 89 -6.14 -4.18 23.06
C GLU A 89 -5.06 -4.04 21.98
N LEU A 90 -4.14 -3.09 22.16
CA LEU A 90 -2.97 -2.92 21.28
C LEU A 90 -2.05 -4.13 21.31
N TYR A 91 -1.76 -4.71 22.49
CA TYR A 91 -0.99 -5.95 22.58
C TYR A 91 -1.65 -7.11 21.82
N LYS A 92 -2.98 -7.24 21.90
CA LYS A 92 -3.72 -8.25 21.11
C LYS A 92 -3.58 -8.01 19.60
N LEU A 93 -3.65 -6.75 19.17
CA LEU A 93 -3.47 -6.37 17.76
C LEU A 93 -2.04 -6.63 17.29
N PHE A 94 -1.03 -6.30 18.09
CA PHE A 94 0.37 -6.59 17.78
C PHE A 94 0.62 -8.08 17.64
N SER A 95 0.11 -8.90 18.57
CA SER A 95 0.20 -10.36 18.47
C SER A 95 -0.53 -10.92 17.24
N LYS A 96 -1.71 -10.37 16.91
CA LYS A 96 -2.48 -10.76 15.71
C LYS A 96 -1.69 -10.52 14.43
N TYR A 97 -0.95 -9.42 14.34
CA TYR A 97 -0.18 -9.02 13.16
C TYR A 97 1.30 -9.40 13.22
N GLY A 98 1.74 -10.12 14.26
CA GLY A 98 3.14 -10.51 14.45
C GLY A 98 4.10 -9.32 14.63
N LEU A 99 3.61 -8.20 15.16
CA LEU A 99 4.40 -7.00 15.42
C LEU A 99 4.99 -7.09 16.83
N ASN A 100 6.31 -6.91 16.97
CA ASN A 100 6.97 -6.86 18.27
C ASN A 100 7.44 -5.43 18.56
N PRO A 101 6.84 -4.71 19.53
CA PRO A 101 7.22 -3.35 19.90
C PRO A 101 8.70 -3.20 20.28
N GLU A 102 9.32 -4.23 20.85
CA GLU A 102 10.74 -4.19 21.27
C GLU A 102 11.69 -4.02 20.07
N LEU A 103 11.32 -4.52 18.88
CA LEU A 103 12.13 -4.37 17.67
C LEU A 103 12.19 -2.91 17.18
N PHE A 104 11.21 -2.08 17.56
CA PHE A 104 11.13 -0.68 17.17
C PHE A 104 11.85 0.26 18.16
N ARG A 105 12.30 -0.26 19.31
CA ARG A 105 13.02 0.51 20.33
C ARG A 105 14.51 0.68 19.99
N GLN A 106 15.05 -0.10 19.05
CA GLN A 106 16.50 -0.13 18.75
C GLN A 106 16.94 0.73 17.56
N THR A 107 16.01 1.34 16.81
CA THR A 107 16.38 2.17 15.65
C THR A 107 16.89 3.57 16.06
N GLY A 108 16.82 3.93 17.35
CA GLY A 108 17.29 5.22 17.88
C GLY A 108 18.70 5.23 18.47
N ASP A 109 19.33 4.06 18.70
CA ASP A 109 20.56 3.93 19.51
C ASP A 109 21.80 3.47 18.69
N ALA A 110 21.70 3.45 17.36
CA ALA A 110 22.78 3.02 16.45
C ALA A 110 23.44 4.19 15.69
N ALA A 111 23.28 5.42 16.18
CA ALA A 111 23.88 6.62 15.63
C ALA A 111 24.50 7.49 16.73
N GLU A 112 25.51 6.95 17.42
CA GLU A 112 26.52 7.75 18.12
C GLU A 112 27.89 7.04 18.06
#